data_AF-A0A816ETN4-F1
#
_entry.id   AF-A0A816ETN4-F1
#
_cell.length_a   1.000
_cell.length_b   1.000
_cell.length_c   1.000
_cell.angle_alpha   90.00
_cell.angle_beta   90.00
_cell.angle_gamma   90.00
#
_symmetry.space_group_name_H-M   'P 1'
#
loop_
_entity.id
_entity.type
_entity.pdbx_description
1 polymer ?
#
loop_
_entity_poly.entity_id
_entity_poly.type
_entity_poly.pdbx_seq_one_letter_code
_entity_poly.pdbx_strand_id
1 'polypeptide(L)'
;NSENLKIERENLLCVFKLVIKDLLNSSLKNERVLEKENFSLKHFFLVFEHILLHGYNGKKVFQISTAGNRKDLWPIIDLITRKTTDTNITDISTSIKEMTNIRTPLGRVRAWLRLALMQKHLADYFTILIEQKQELKELYDNEALLLSDDSMILTGLLVGLNVLDFNFCLKEMILDQPIETPIYYNLYLRERRIASISSKNTHPPGAIKDPIDDIDDYSPLPIIKSNAEDDDPTSVDDNNADNRRFSNMLDQKNYVEEINRKLQTTVNGLQERLQVFEQTNKILAEETAVQKTRIEQLEEQVVQITAEKEQILSSYHRKLETTVADIEVERETFQTSRNGFDLIYNELQKKYQEEQLSKEKIENAYQTQLSQNSEIMESTKIMEKNMEVKNTLYDHIKEDNNLLLQKLQIEKDRNDEKEHQIQTIDKKNQMLRQTINELETNIEKTNKEKQALSDTIDKLNQTLIKSDTDKTSLETDLRMEQDFQQRLNQALTNEKDKVSRLQFDIHELRVEYDSHKGEMDKKEKDFEKKYHEQEKTIEELALKLGASMTREDEFREKDTLRSLPWMKDEDVKECCQCKKEFNTIRRKHHCRSCGQIFCESCVSTKLTLASSNKPVRVCDSCCNRVLAQCAVRSP
;
A
#
# COMPACT_ATOMS: atom_id res chain seq x y z
N ASN A 1 6.18 -28.41 11.93
CA ASN A 1 4.85 -28.99 12.23
C ASN A 1 4.44 -28.82 13.69
N SER A 2 5.20 -29.32 14.68
CA SER A 2 4.83 -29.18 16.11
C SER A 2 4.73 -27.71 16.57
N GLU A 3 5.68 -26.86 16.19
CA GLU A 3 5.64 -25.42 16.53
C GLU A 3 4.46 -24.67 15.88
N ASN A 4 4.12 -25.04 14.63
CA ASN A 4 2.98 -24.46 13.92
C ASN A 4 1.64 -24.82 14.58
N LEU A 5 1.48 -26.08 15.03
CA LEU A 5 0.28 -26.52 15.75
C LEU A 5 0.15 -25.82 17.11
N LYS A 6 1.26 -25.47 17.76
CA LYS A 6 1.23 -24.74 19.02
C LYS A 6 0.75 -23.29 18.84
N ILE A 7 1.24 -22.60 17.81
CA ILE A 7 0.79 -21.23 17.48
C ILE A 7 -0.68 -21.24 17.05
N GLU A 8 -1.08 -22.21 16.22
CA GLU A 8 -2.48 -22.38 15.79
C GLU A 8 -3.41 -22.64 16.99
N ARG A 9 -2.97 -23.45 17.96
CA ARG A 9 -3.70 -23.69 19.22
C ARG A 9 -3.92 -22.42 20.03
N GLU A 10 -2.86 -21.64 20.26
CA GLU A 10 -2.94 -20.38 21.02
C GLU A 10 -3.87 -19.37 20.34
N ASN A 11 -3.78 -19.25 19.01
CA ASN A 11 -4.64 -18.39 18.22
C ASN A 11 -6.11 -18.84 18.26
N LEU A 12 -6.38 -20.14 18.10
CA LEU A 12 -7.73 -20.70 18.19
C LEU A 12 -8.36 -20.42 19.56
N LEU A 13 -7.61 -20.62 20.64
CA LEU A 13 -8.11 -20.37 21.99
C LEU A 13 -8.39 -18.88 22.22
N CYS A 14 -7.54 -17.98 21.71
CA CYS A 14 -7.75 -16.54 21.81
C CYS A 14 -9.00 -16.10 21.03
N VAL A 15 -9.17 -16.57 19.79
CA VAL A 15 -10.36 -16.27 18.98
C VAL A 15 -11.61 -16.84 19.65
N PHE A 16 -11.55 -18.04 20.20
CA PHE A 16 -12.68 -18.66 20.88
C PHE A 16 -13.12 -17.88 22.12
N LYS A 17 -12.18 -17.40 22.94
CA LYS A 17 -12.49 -16.50 24.08
C LYS A 17 -13.24 -15.25 23.64
N LEU A 18 -12.83 -14.63 22.54
CA LEU A 18 -13.49 -13.45 22.00
C LEU A 18 -14.91 -13.77 21.51
N VAL A 19 -15.09 -14.89 20.82
CA VAL A 19 -16.40 -15.31 20.30
C VAL A 19 -17.37 -15.67 21.42
N ILE A 20 -16.92 -16.35 22.48
CA ILE A 20 -17.75 -16.62 23.66
C ILE A 20 -18.16 -15.32 24.36
N LYS A 21 -17.20 -14.39 24.55
CA LYS A 21 -17.49 -13.08 25.14
C LYS A 21 -18.50 -12.29 24.30
N ASP A 22 -18.34 -12.31 22.98
CA ASP A 22 -19.27 -11.66 22.05
C ASP A 22 -20.66 -12.30 22.11
N LEU A 23 -20.75 -13.63 22.11
CA LEU A 23 -22.02 -14.36 22.20
C LEU A 23 -22.75 -14.07 23.53
N LEU A 24 -22.05 -14.08 24.66
CA LEU A 24 -22.62 -13.75 25.97
C LEU A 24 -23.08 -12.29 26.00
N ASN A 25 -22.25 -11.35 25.54
CA ASN A 25 -22.62 -9.93 25.51
C ASN A 25 -23.79 -9.66 24.57
N SER A 26 -23.83 -10.29 23.39
CA SER A 26 -24.93 -10.16 22.44
C SER A 26 -26.22 -10.75 23.00
N SER A 27 -26.15 -11.86 23.73
CA SER A 27 -27.33 -12.51 24.33
C SER A 27 -27.78 -11.88 25.65
N LEU A 28 -26.95 -11.04 26.29
CA LEU A 28 -27.38 -10.19 27.40
C LEU A 28 -28.08 -8.91 26.92
N LYS A 29 -27.80 -8.50 25.67
CA LYS A 29 -28.42 -7.33 25.02
C LYS A 29 -29.77 -7.67 24.38
N ASN A 30 -29.87 -8.83 23.73
CA ASN A 30 -31.10 -9.36 23.15
C ASN A 30 -31.76 -10.33 24.15
N GLU A 31 -33.08 -10.58 24.04
CA GLU A 31 -33.81 -11.50 24.92
C GLU A 31 -33.05 -12.84 25.12
N ARG A 32 -33.06 -13.38 26.35
CA ARG A 32 -32.20 -14.51 26.78
C ARG A 32 -32.37 -15.80 25.96
N VAL A 33 -33.44 -15.90 25.17
CA VAL A 33 -33.76 -17.05 24.33
C VAL A 33 -33.26 -16.81 22.90
N LEU A 34 -32.26 -17.59 22.49
CA LEU A 34 -31.68 -17.55 21.15
C LEU A 34 -32.42 -18.55 20.24
N GLU A 35 -33.44 -18.07 19.53
CA GLU A 35 -34.27 -18.88 18.63
C GLU A 35 -33.74 -18.96 17.18
N LYS A 36 -33.03 -17.91 16.72
CA LYS A 36 -32.48 -17.82 15.36
C LYS A 36 -30.96 -17.73 15.38
N GLU A 37 -30.32 -18.28 14.34
CA GLU A 37 -28.86 -18.24 14.20
C GLU A 37 -28.36 -16.80 13.96
N ASN A 38 -28.09 -16.10 15.05
CA ASN A 38 -27.42 -14.81 15.06
C ASN A 38 -25.97 -14.94 14.61
N PHE A 39 -25.40 -13.81 14.21
CA PHE A 39 -24.04 -13.75 13.69
C PHE A 39 -22.99 -14.29 14.67
N SER A 40 -23.08 -13.90 15.94
CA SER A 40 -22.20 -14.39 17.03
C SER A 40 -22.31 -15.90 17.24
N LEU A 41 -23.49 -16.49 17.03
CA LEU A 41 -23.70 -17.92 17.17
C LEU A 41 -23.12 -18.70 15.97
N LYS A 42 -23.20 -18.15 14.75
CA LYS A 42 -22.53 -18.72 13.57
C LYS A 42 -21.01 -18.72 13.74
N HIS A 43 -20.45 -17.64 14.28
CA HIS A 43 -19.04 -17.57 14.65
C HIS A 43 -18.64 -18.62 15.69
N PHE A 44 -19.46 -18.81 16.72
CA PHE A 44 -19.24 -19.86 17.72
C PHE A 44 -19.11 -21.23 17.05
N PHE A 45 -20.09 -21.64 16.24
CA PHE A 45 -20.05 -22.95 15.60
C PHE A 45 -18.86 -23.12 14.66
N LEU A 46 -18.51 -22.07 13.91
CA LEU A 46 -17.38 -22.12 12.97
C LEU A 46 -16.04 -22.28 13.71
N VAL A 47 -15.76 -21.45 14.71
CA VAL A 47 -14.51 -21.52 15.47
C VAL A 47 -14.45 -22.82 16.27
N PHE A 48 -15.58 -23.27 16.84
CA PHE A 48 -15.63 -24.54 17.55
C PHE A 48 -15.37 -25.73 16.63
N GLU A 49 -15.89 -25.73 15.40
CA GLU A 49 -15.58 -26.74 14.39
C GLU A 49 -14.07 -26.78 14.06
N HIS A 50 -13.42 -25.61 13.94
CA HIS A 50 -11.97 -25.53 13.76
C HIS A 50 -11.19 -26.10 14.96
N ILE A 51 -11.68 -25.90 16.19
CA ILE A 51 -11.08 -26.50 17.39
C ILE A 51 -11.17 -28.03 17.35
N LEU A 52 -12.30 -28.59 16.94
CA LEU A 52 -12.46 -30.05 16.79
C LEU A 52 -11.58 -30.63 15.67
N LEU A 53 -11.27 -29.84 14.64
CA LEU A 53 -10.40 -30.28 13.54
C LEU A 53 -8.91 -30.12 13.83
N HIS A 54 -8.55 -29.33 14.85
CA HIS A 54 -7.16 -29.00 15.17
C HIS A 54 -6.39 -30.25 15.66
N GLY A 55 -5.45 -30.71 14.84
CA GLY A 55 -4.68 -31.93 15.11
C GLY A 55 -5.48 -33.22 14.94
N TYR A 56 -6.66 -33.20 14.30
CA TYR A 56 -7.44 -34.41 14.04
C TYR A 56 -6.81 -35.23 12.91
N ASN A 57 -6.42 -36.48 13.19
CA ASN A 57 -5.68 -37.33 12.28
C ASN A 57 -6.51 -38.33 11.50
N GLY A 58 -7.77 -38.57 11.87
CA GLY A 58 -8.76 -39.33 11.08
C GLY A 58 -8.38 -40.75 10.64
N LYS A 59 -7.23 -41.27 11.06
CA LYS A 59 -6.71 -42.56 10.66
C LYS A 59 -7.10 -43.59 11.70
N LYS A 60 -8.28 -44.20 11.53
CA LYS A 60 -8.61 -45.61 11.83
C LYS A 60 -10.08 -45.79 12.20
N VAL A 61 -10.99 -45.67 11.23
CA VAL A 61 -12.22 -46.48 11.23
C VAL A 61 -12.52 -46.89 9.79
N PHE A 62 -12.39 -48.19 9.52
CA PHE A 62 -12.88 -48.99 8.39
C PHE A 62 -12.84 -48.42 6.95
N GLN A 63 -12.09 -49.13 6.09
CA GLN A 63 -12.21 -49.06 4.63
C GLN A 63 -13.65 -49.32 4.20
N ILE A 64 -14.28 -48.34 3.56
CA ILE A 64 -15.07 -48.39 2.31
C ILE A 64 -15.69 -46.98 2.16
N SER A 65 -15.05 -46.13 1.36
CA SER A 65 -15.71 -45.14 0.49
C SER A 65 -14.65 -44.28 -0.20
N THR A 66 -14.46 -44.56 -1.48
CA THR A 66 -13.80 -43.69 -2.44
C THR A 66 -14.64 -42.43 -2.66
N ALA A 67 -14.29 -41.31 -2.02
CA ALA A 67 -14.45 -39.95 -2.55
C ALA A 67 -14.00 -38.90 -1.51
N GLY A 68 -12.77 -38.39 -1.65
CA GLY A 68 -12.31 -37.14 -1.04
C GLY A 68 -12.09 -37.17 0.48
N ASN A 69 -10.88 -36.82 0.92
CA ASN A 69 -10.51 -36.60 2.33
C ASN A 69 -11.43 -35.58 3.04
N ARG A 70 -12.62 -35.98 3.49
CA ARG A 70 -13.37 -35.25 4.52
C ARG A 70 -13.10 -35.94 5.84
N LYS A 71 -12.45 -35.23 6.76
CA LYS A 71 -12.21 -35.68 8.13
C LYS A 71 -13.57 -35.88 8.80
N ASP A 72 -13.91 -37.12 9.14
CA ASP A 72 -15.16 -37.44 9.82
C ASP A 72 -15.02 -37.18 11.33
N LEU A 73 -15.77 -36.21 11.86
CA LEU A 73 -15.75 -35.87 13.28
C LEU A 73 -16.75 -36.70 14.11
N TRP A 74 -17.59 -37.51 13.47
CA TRP A 74 -18.59 -38.35 14.15
C TRP A 74 -17.99 -39.33 15.18
N PRO A 75 -16.79 -39.93 14.99
CA PRO A 75 -16.17 -40.82 15.98
C PRO A 75 -15.96 -40.17 17.35
N ILE A 76 -15.81 -38.84 17.41
CA ILE A 76 -15.68 -38.08 18.67
C ILE A 76 -17.01 -38.12 19.42
N ILE A 77 -18.12 -37.90 18.72
CA ILE A 77 -19.47 -37.92 19.31
C ILE A 77 -19.85 -39.33 19.76
N ASP A 78 -19.45 -40.34 18.99
CA ASP A 78 -19.67 -41.75 19.34
C ASP A 78 -18.82 -42.19 20.55
N LEU A 79 -17.65 -41.55 20.78
CA LEU A 79 -16.87 -41.73 22.00
C LEU A 79 -17.58 -41.12 23.23
N ILE A 80 -18.13 -39.91 23.11
CA ILE A 80 -18.91 -39.27 24.19
C ILE A 80 -20.14 -40.14 24.52
N THR A 81 -20.88 -40.59 23.50
CA THR A 81 -22.09 -41.41 23.66
C THR A 81 -21.80 -42.76 24.33
N ARG A 82 -20.61 -43.34 24.14
CA ARG A 82 -20.23 -44.62 24.76
C ARG A 82 -19.80 -44.51 26.22
N LYS A 83 -19.32 -43.34 26.64
CA LYS A 83 -18.67 -43.15 27.96
C LYS A 83 -19.53 -42.43 28.99
N THR A 84 -20.57 -41.75 28.52
CA THR A 84 -21.58 -41.13 29.37
C THR A 84 -22.57 -42.14 29.96
N THR A 85 -23.05 -41.88 31.18
CA THR A 85 -24.14 -42.64 31.82
C THR A 85 -25.52 -42.00 31.63
N ASP A 86 -25.57 -40.84 30.98
CA ASP A 86 -26.82 -40.11 30.74
C ASP A 86 -27.60 -40.75 29.58
N THR A 87 -28.90 -40.97 29.75
CA THR A 87 -29.79 -41.48 28.70
C THR A 87 -30.15 -40.41 27.67
N ASN A 88 -30.10 -39.12 28.05
CA ASN A 88 -30.53 -38.03 27.18
C ASN A 88 -29.63 -37.87 25.94
N ILE A 89 -28.34 -38.13 26.08
CA ILE A 89 -27.37 -38.07 24.98
C ILE A 89 -27.46 -39.27 24.04
N THR A 90 -27.80 -40.46 24.56
CA THR A 90 -28.07 -41.62 23.69
C THR A 90 -29.31 -41.36 22.84
N ASP A 91 -30.31 -40.67 23.38
CA ASP A 91 -31.52 -40.28 22.66
C ASP A 91 -31.23 -39.21 21.60
N ILE A 92 -30.38 -38.21 21.90
CA ILE A 92 -29.91 -37.24 20.89
C ILE A 92 -29.17 -37.93 19.75
N SER A 93 -28.18 -38.76 20.07
CA SER A 93 -27.35 -39.45 19.07
C SER A 93 -28.19 -40.38 18.18
N THR A 94 -29.22 -41.02 18.75
CA THR A 94 -30.19 -41.84 18.00
C THR A 94 -31.10 -40.97 17.12
N SER A 95 -31.64 -39.88 17.67
CA SER A 95 -32.49 -38.93 16.94
C SER A 95 -31.77 -38.33 15.71
N ILE A 96 -30.48 -38.02 15.82
CA ILE A 96 -29.69 -37.52 14.69
C ILE A 96 -29.38 -38.59 13.65
N LYS A 97 -29.19 -39.84 14.07
CA LYS A 97 -29.01 -40.98 13.15
C LYS A 97 -30.29 -41.24 12.34
N GLU A 98 -31.46 -40.98 12.91
CA GLU A 98 -32.78 -41.13 12.27
C GLU A 98 -33.20 -39.95 11.37
N MET A 99 -32.54 -38.79 11.50
CA MET A 99 -32.81 -37.61 10.69
C MET A 99 -32.40 -37.82 9.22
N THR A 100 -33.39 -37.80 8.31
CA THR A 100 -33.18 -38.00 6.86
C THR A 100 -32.82 -36.70 6.11
N ASN A 101 -32.99 -35.54 6.74
CA ASN A 101 -32.66 -34.23 6.18
C ASN A 101 -31.16 -33.92 6.16
N ILE A 102 -30.34 -34.61 6.98
CA ILE A 102 -28.91 -34.36 7.12
C ILE A 102 -28.12 -35.56 6.57
N ARG A 103 -27.40 -35.34 5.47
CA ARG A 103 -26.73 -36.40 4.71
C ARG A 103 -25.25 -36.52 5.03
N THR A 104 -24.59 -35.46 5.51
CA THR A 104 -23.14 -35.47 5.74
C THR A 104 -22.79 -35.78 7.20
N PRO A 105 -21.68 -36.51 7.47
CA PRO A 105 -21.22 -36.73 8.85
C PRO A 105 -20.94 -35.43 9.61
N LEU A 106 -20.40 -34.42 8.92
CA LEU A 106 -20.17 -33.08 9.48
C LEU A 106 -21.49 -32.37 9.82
N GLY A 107 -22.51 -32.46 8.97
CA GLY A 107 -23.85 -31.95 9.24
C GLY A 107 -24.48 -32.60 10.46
N ARG A 108 -24.23 -33.90 10.68
CA ARG A 108 -24.70 -34.62 11.88
C ARG A 108 -24.01 -34.11 13.15
N VAL A 109 -22.71 -33.86 13.10
CA VAL A 109 -21.97 -33.25 14.22
C VAL A 109 -22.52 -31.84 14.53
N ARG A 110 -22.82 -31.05 13.50
CA ARG A 110 -23.43 -29.71 13.66
C ARG A 110 -24.80 -29.76 14.30
N ALA A 111 -25.64 -30.73 13.94
CA ALA A 111 -26.92 -30.96 14.60
C ALA A 111 -26.74 -31.38 16.06
N TRP A 112 -25.77 -32.27 16.32
CA TRP A 112 -25.46 -32.72 17.67
C TRP A 112 -25.03 -31.58 18.58
N LEU A 113 -24.15 -30.69 18.10
CA LEU A 113 -23.71 -29.52 18.85
C LEU A 113 -24.87 -28.58 19.20
N ARG A 114 -25.83 -28.40 18.28
CA ARG A 114 -27.02 -27.58 18.52
C ARG A 114 -27.92 -28.19 19.60
N LEU A 115 -28.15 -29.51 19.56
CA LEU A 115 -28.94 -30.19 20.58
C LEU A 115 -28.24 -30.20 21.95
N ALA A 116 -26.93 -30.39 21.98
CA ALA A 116 -26.14 -30.31 23.20
C ALA A 116 -26.18 -28.92 23.85
N LEU A 117 -26.23 -27.84 23.05
CA LEU A 117 -26.45 -26.48 23.53
C LEU A 117 -27.88 -26.26 24.04
N MET A 118 -28.91 -26.73 23.34
CA MET A 118 -30.30 -26.65 23.80
C MET A 118 -30.51 -27.35 25.15
N GLN A 119 -29.77 -28.43 25.39
CA GLN A 119 -29.80 -29.15 26.66
C GLN A 119 -28.86 -28.58 27.73
N LYS A 120 -28.03 -27.58 27.41
CA LYS A 120 -27.05 -26.95 28.32
C LYS A 120 -26.01 -27.91 28.91
N HIS A 121 -25.73 -29.00 28.22
CA HIS A 121 -24.77 -30.04 28.66
C HIS A 121 -23.52 -30.12 27.78
N LEU A 122 -23.33 -29.18 26.85
CA LEU A 122 -22.17 -29.18 25.96
C LEU A 122 -20.84 -29.19 26.73
N ALA A 123 -20.72 -28.40 27.81
CA ALA A 123 -19.51 -28.36 28.64
C ALA A 123 -19.23 -29.69 29.34
N ASP A 124 -20.27 -30.35 29.86
CA ASP A 124 -20.17 -31.63 30.56
C ASP A 124 -19.70 -32.72 29.61
N TYR A 125 -20.27 -32.75 28.40
CA TYR A 125 -19.90 -33.73 27.36
C TYR A 125 -18.43 -33.60 26.93
N PHE A 126 -17.95 -32.37 26.77
CA PHE A 126 -16.54 -32.13 26.42
C PHE A 126 -15.59 -32.38 27.59
N THR A 127 -16.06 -32.23 28.84
CA THR A 127 -15.29 -32.62 30.03
C THR A 127 -15.09 -34.13 30.06
N ILE A 128 -16.14 -34.92 29.85
CA ILE A 128 -16.05 -36.39 29.72
C ILE A 128 -15.09 -36.78 28.58
N LEU A 129 -15.15 -36.09 27.44
CA LEU A 129 -14.24 -36.34 26.31
C LEU A 129 -12.76 -36.13 26.68
N ILE A 130 -12.45 -35.03 27.36
CA ILE A 130 -11.07 -34.67 27.74
C ILE A 130 -10.52 -35.60 28.83
N GLU A 131 -11.37 -36.13 29.71
CA GLU A 131 -10.97 -37.13 30.71
C GLU A 131 -10.49 -38.44 30.04
N GLN A 132 -11.02 -38.78 28.86
CA GLN A 132 -10.63 -39.99 28.11
C GLN A 132 -9.38 -39.77 27.22
N LYS A 133 -8.29 -39.23 27.81
CA LYS A 133 -7.04 -38.90 27.07
C LYS A 133 -6.44 -40.07 26.27
N GLN A 134 -6.61 -41.32 26.71
CA GLN A 134 -6.02 -42.49 26.05
C GLN A 134 -6.69 -42.81 24.71
N GLU A 135 -8.02 -42.78 24.65
CA GLU A 135 -8.80 -43.02 23.42
C GLU A 135 -8.71 -41.82 22.47
N LEU A 136 -8.55 -40.61 23.02
CA LEU A 136 -8.39 -39.38 22.23
C LEU A 136 -7.04 -39.33 21.49
N LYS A 137 -5.97 -39.90 22.06
CA LYS A 137 -4.66 -40.04 21.40
C LYS A 137 -4.69 -40.92 20.16
N GLU A 138 -5.68 -41.80 20.01
CA GLU A 138 -5.83 -42.60 18.80
C GLU A 138 -6.42 -41.78 17.63
N LEU A 139 -7.15 -40.71 17.95
CA LEU A 139 -7.86 -39.87 16.98
C LEU A 139 -7.13 -38.56 16.66
N TYR A 140 -6.33 -38.04 17.59
CA TYR A 140 -5.67 -36.74 17.52
C TYR A 140 -4.15 -36.83 17.63
N ASP A 141 -3.45 -35.87 17.03
CA ASP A 141 -2.03 -35.61 17.27
C ASP A 141 -1.76 -35.25 18.73
N ASN A 142 -0.60 -35.63 19.26
CA ASN A 142 -0.20 -35.32 20.64
C ASN A 142 -0.18 -33.81 20.97
N GLU A 143 -0.03 -32.96 19.95
CA GLU A 143 -0.03 -31.48 20.06
C GLU A 143 -1.42 -30.86 19.81
N ALA A 144 -2.47 -31.67 19.66
CA ALA A 144 -3.83 -31.17 19.46
C ALA A 144 -4.36 -30.41 20.67
N LEU A 145 -5.26 -29.44 20.43
CA LEU A 145 -5.82 -28.59 21.47
C LEU A 145 -6.56 -29.44 22.53
N LEU A 146 -7.35 -30.41 22.11
CA LEU A 146 -8.11 -31.27 23.02
C LEU A 146 -7.23 -32.21 23.87
N LEU A 147 -5.99 -32.48 23.48
CA LEU A 147 -5.04 -33.28 24.26
C LEU A 147 -4.13 -32.43 25.17
N SER A 148 -4.00 -31.14 24.86
CA SER A 148 -3.22 -30.18 25.63
C SER A 148 -3.93 -29.76 26.93
N ASP A 149 -3.19 -29.14 27.85
CA ASP A 149 -3.75 -28.60 29.10
C ASP A 149 -4.70 -27.40 28.85
N ASP A 150 -4.59 -26.75 27.69
CA ASP A 150 -5.50 -25.68 27.25
C ASP A 150 -6.94 -26.16 27.04
N SER A 151 -7.17 -27.48 26.95
CA SER A 151 -8.49 -28.10 26.87
C SER A 151 -9.36 -27.83 28.11
N MET A 152 -8.77 -27.64 29.28
CA MET A 152 -9.51 -27.25 30.51
C MET A 152 -10.05 -25.82 30.41
N ILE A 153 -9.32 -24.93 29.71
CA ILE A 153 -9.78 -23.57 29.45
C ILE A 153 -10.96 -23.63 28.48
N LEU A 154 -10.90 -24.49 27.47
CA LEU A 154 -12.01 -24.70 26.52
C LEU A 154 -13.29 -25.12 27.25
N THR A 155 -13.25 -26.12 28.13
CA THR A 155 -14.43 -26.55 28.89
C THR A 155 -14.93 -25.49 29.85
N GLY A 156 -14.03 -24.78 30.55
CA GLY A 156 -14.40 -23.66 31.41
C GLY A 156 -15.14 -22.54 30.67
N LEU A 157 -14.74 -22.25 29.43
CA LEU A 157 -15.44 -21.28 28.57
C LEU A 157 -16.83 -21.77 28.14
N LEU A 158 -16.97 -23.07 27.86
CA LEU A 158 -18.25 -23.67 27.49
C LEU A 158 -19.26 -23.64 28.64
N VAL A 159 -18.82 -23.78 29.91
CA VAL A 159 -19.71 -23.66 31.08
C VAL A 159 -20.42 -22.30 31.11
N GLY A 160 -19.73 -21.24 30.65
CA GLY A 160 -20.33 -19.91 30.54
C GLY A 160 -21.56 -19.85 29.63
N LEU A 161 -21.66 -20.74 28.65
CA LEU A 161 -22.80 -20.80 27.73
C LEU A 161 -24.07 -21.41 28.36
N ASN A 162 -23.97 -22.11 29.49
CA ASN A 162 -25.13 -22.70 30.16
C ASN A 162 -26.13 -21.65 30.68
N VAL A 163 -25.68 -20.40 30.82
CA VAL A 163 -26.53 -19.26 31.19
C VAL A 163 -27.50 -18.88 30.06
N LEU A 164 -27.21 -19.26 28.81
CA LEU A 164 -28.01 -18.94 27.64
C LEU A 164 -29.09 -20.00 27.40
N ASP A 165 -30.26 -19.58 26.93
CA ASP A 165 -31.33 -20.48 26.51
C ASP A 165 -31.34 -20.60 24.99
N PHE A 166 -31.05 -21.80 24.47
CA PHE A 166 -31.05 -22.06 23.02
C PHE A 166 -32.30 -22.81 22.61
N ASN A 167 -32.93 -22.39 21.51
CA ASN A 167 -34.11 -23.08 20.96
C ASN A 167 -34.01 -23.18 19.43
N PHE A 168 -33.45 -24.28 18.91
CA PHE A 168 -33.22 -24.46 17.46
C PHE A 168 -34.26 -25.37 16.80
N CYS A 169 -34.81 -24.94 15.66
CA CYS A 169 -35.64 -25.80 14.80
C CYS A 169 -34.79 -26.52 13.74
N LEU A 170 -34.33 -27.74 14.05
CA LEU A 170 -33.45 -28.50 13.14
C LEU A 170 -34.10 -28.95 11.82
N LYS A 171 -35.43 -29.00 11.74
CA LYS A 171 -36.15 -29.48 10.54
C LYS A 171 -36.01 -28.53 9.35
N GLU A 172 -35.80 -27.24 9.59
CA GLU A 172 -35.75 -26.20 8.56
C GLU A 172 -34.31 -25.74 8.24
N MET A 173 -33.29 -26.32 8.90
CA MET A 173 -31.90 -25.87 8.80
C MET A 173 -31.08 -26.71 7.82
N ILE A 174 -30.32 -26.03 6.95
CA ILE A 174 -29.38 -26.66 6.02
C ILE A 174 -28.02 -26.78 6.71
N LEU A 175 -27.74 -27.93 7.33
CA LEU A 175 -26.52 -28.15 8.13
C LEU A 175 -25.36 -28.79 7.36
N ASP A 176 -25.64 -29.34 6.18
CA ASP A 176 -24.66 -30.01 5.31
C ASP A 176 -23.76 -29.03 4.51
N GLN A 177 -24.14 -27.76 4.44
CA GLN A 177 -23.37 -26.71 3.75
C GLN A 177 -22.40 -26.00 4.69
N PRO A 178 -21.23 -25.52 4.22
CA PRO A 178 -20.30 -24.74 5.05
C PRO A 178 -21.01 -23.54 5.69
N ILE A 179 -20.66 -23.22 6.94
CA ILE A 179 -21.22 -22.04 7.60
C ILE A 179 -20.64 -20.80 6.91
N GLU A 180 -21.48 -20.08 6.16
CA GLU A 180 -21.09 -18.82 5.53
C GLU A 180 -21.03 -17.70 6.57
N THR A 181 -19.85 -17.12 6.73
CA THR A 181 -19.64 -15.93 7.57
C THR A 181 -18.82 -14.89 6.78
N PRO A 182 -19.06 -13.59 6.96
CA PRO A 182 -18.27 -12.51 6.36
C PRO A 182 -16.80 -12.49 6.82
N ILE A 183 -16.50 -13.11 7.97
CA ILE A 183 -15.16 -13.16 8.54
C ILE A 183 -14.52 -14.52 8.24
N TYR A 184 -13.60 -14.55 7.28
CA TYR A 184 -12.81 -15.73 6.97
C TYR A 184 -11.70 -15.93 8.00
N TYR A 185 -11.98 -16.67 9.08
CA TYR A 185 -10.99 -17.00 10.12
C TYR A 185 -9.75 -17.75 9.60
N ASN A 186 -9.83 -18.36 8.41
CA ASN A 186 -8.70 -18.97 7.72
C ASN A 186 -7.49 -18.03 7.54
N LEU A 187 -7.71 -16.71 7.48
CA LEU A 187 -6.66 -15.68 7.40
C LEU A 187 -5.92 -15.45 8.73
N TYR A 188 -6.58 -15.70 9.85
CA TYR A 188 -6.05 -15.54 11.21
C TYR A 188 -5.51 -16.86 11.78
N LEU A 189 -5.87 -17.98 11.15
CA LEU A 189 -5.47 -19.34 11.53
C LEU A 189 -4.30 -19.89 10.69
N ARG A 190 -3.77 -19.13 9.73
CA ARG A 190 -2.55 -19.46 8.97
C ARG A 190 -1.65 -18.24 8.82
N GLU A 191 -0.38 -18.39 9.14
CA GLU A 191 0.61 -17.37 8.79
C GLU A 191 0.93 -17.36 7.28
N ARG A 192 1.24 -16.15 6.79
CA ARG A 192 1.80 -15.81 5.48
C ARG A 192 2.85 -16.84 5.03
N ARG A 193 2.55 -17.58 3.95
CA ARG A 193 3.62 -17.98 3.03
C ARG A 193 3.98 -16.74 2.20
N ILE A 194 5.04 -16.05 2.59
CA ILE A 194 5.87 -15.40 1.58
C ILE A 194 6.35 -16.54 0.69
N ALA A 195 5.96 -16.51 -0.58
CA ALA A 195 6.45 -17.46 -1.56
C ALA A 195 7.97 -17.26 -1.69
N SER A 196 8.74 -18.08 -0.98
CA SER A 196 10.08 -18.45 -1.43
C SER A 196 9.87 -19.19 -2.75
N ILE A 197 9.97 -18.45 -3.86
CA ILE A 197 10.06 -19.04 -5.19
C ILE A 197 11.33 -19.88 -5.18
N SER A 198 11.12 -21.19 -5.04
CA SER A 198 12.15 -22.20 -5.18
C SER A 198 12.62 -22.19 -6.62
N SER A 199 13.91 -21.96 -6.77
CA SER A 199 14.72 -22.47 -7.86
C SER A 199 14.43 -23.96 -8.11
N LYS A 200 13.86 -24.28 -9.29
CA LYS A 200 14.42 -25.25 -10.25
C LYS A 200 13.43 -25.57 -11.38
N ASN A 201 13.95 -25.41 -12.59
CA ASN A 201 13.72 -26.23 -13.77
C ASN A 201 12.36 -26.16 -14.47
N THR A 202 12.28 -25.27 -15.45
CA THR A 202 11.64 -25.57 -16.74
C THR A 202 12.61 -25.17 -17.86
N HIS A 203 13.01 -26.15 -18.67
CA HIS A 203 13.65 -25.91 -19.96
C HIS A 203 12.66 -25.22 -20.91
N PRO A 204 13.10 -24.27 -21.74
CA PRO A 204 12.24 -23.61 -22.72
C PRO A 204 12.12 -24.45 -24.02
N PRO A 205 10.91 -24.64 -24.56
CA PRO A 205 10.73 -25.06 -25.95
C PRO A 205 10.60 -23.82 -26.85
N GLY A 206 11.47 -23.70 -27.86
CA GLY A 206 11.26 -22.77 -28.99
C GLY A 206 12.45 -21.89 -29.36
N ALA A 207 13.56 -22.51 -29.77
CA ALA A 207 14.61 -21.83 -30.51
C ALA A 207 14.28 -21.88 -32.01
N ILE A 208 14.01 -20.73 -32.62
CA ILE A 208 14.14 -20.52 -34.07
C ILE A 208 15.06 -19.31 -34.25
N LYS A 209 16.05 -19.51 -35.11
CA LYS A 209 17.30 -18.77 -35.25
C LYS A 209 17.12 -17.55 -36.16
N ASP A 210 17.72 -16.44 -35.78
CA ASP A 210 18.22 -15.43 -36.72
C ASP A 210 19.51 -15.96 -37.36
N PRO A 211 19.72 -15.75 -38.67
CA PRO A 211 21.05 -15.72 -39.27
C PRO A 211 21.44 -14.26 -39.53
N ILE A 212 22.47 -13.78 -38.83
CA ILE A 212 23.26 -12.60 -39.22
C ILE A 212 24.67 -13.12 -39.54
N ASP A 213 24.99 -13.03 -40.82
CA ASP A 213 26.23 -12.56 -41.44
C ASP A 213 27.56 -12.78 -40.69
N ASP A 214 28.28 -13.79 -41.16
CA ASP A 214 29.74 -13.76 -41.34
C ASP A 214 30.00 -13.98 -42.82
N ILE A 215 30.73 -13.08 -43.50
CA ILE A 215 31.62 -13.36 -44.64
C ILE A 215 32.57 -12.16 -44.80
N ASP A 216 33.81 -12.35 -44.33
CA ASP A 216 35.00 -11.72 -44.91
C ASP A 216 35.36 -12.48 -46.20
N ASP A 217 35.59 -11.78 -47.32
CA ASP A 217 36.63 -12.18 -48.28
C ASP A 217 37.04 -11.03 -49.23
N TYR A 218 38.32 -10.99 -49.57
CA TYR A 218 39.03 -9.93 -50.29
C TYR A 218 39.40 -10.42 -51.71
N SER A 219 39.10 -9.61 -52.74
CA SER A 219 39.71 -9.56 -54.11
C SER A 219 39.49 -10.77 -55.07
N PRO A 220 39.75 -10.68 -56.41
CA PRO A 220 40.10 -9.57 -57.32
C PRO A 220 39.28 -9.50 -58.66
N LEU A 221 39.55 -8.45 -59.44
CA LEU A 221 39.20 -8.10 -60.85
C LEU A 221 38.75 -9.22 -61.84
N PRO A 222 38.02 -8.82 -62.91
CA PRO A 222 38.59 -9.04 -64.25
C PRO A 222 38.42 -7.91 -65.29
N ILE A 223 39.36 -7.99 -66.24
CA ILE A 223 39.65 -7.22 -67.45
C ILE A 223 38.67 -7.55 -68.58
N ILE A 224 38.19 -6.56 -69.37
CA ILE A 224 37.93 -6.71 -70.82
C ILE A 224 38.36 -5.46 -71.60
N LYS A 225 38.94 -5.75 -72.77
CA LYS A 225 39.78 -4.97 -73.69
C LYS A 225 39.00 -4.11 -74.69
N SER A 226 39.71 -3.12 -75.23
CA SER A 226 39.90 -2.78 -76.67
C SER A 226 40.44 -1.35 -76.72
N ASN A 227 41.29 -0.88 -77.62
CA ASN A 227 42.23 -1.35 -78.65
C ASN A 227 42.70 -0.05 -79.36
N ALA A 228 43.84 -0.12 -80.06
CA ALA A 228 44.36 0.86 -81.04
C ALA A 228 45.08 2.09 -80.45
N GLU A 229 46.25 2.51 -80.93
CA GLU A 229 47.20 2.02 -81.93
C GLU A 229 48.45 2.91 -81.75
N ASP A 230 49.64 2.32 -81.77
CA ASP A 230 50.92 3.03 -81.84
C ASP A 230 51.20 3.38 -83.31
N ASP A 231 51.64 4.61 -83.60
CA ASP A 231 52.34 4.90 -84.86
C ASP A 231 53.48 5.91 -84.64
N ASP A 232 54.66 5.51 -85.11
CA ASP A 232 55.95 6.18 -85.16
C ASP A 232 56.00 7.25 -86.28
N PRO A 233 56.67 8.42 -86.13
CA PRO A 233 56.87 9.33 -87.25
C PRO A 233 58.34 9.39 -87.71
N THR A 234 58.56 9.06 -88.98
CA THR A 234 59.74 9.53 -89.75
C THR A 234 59.33 10.39 -90.94
N SER A 235 60.22 11.34 -91.28
CA SER A 235 60.35 12.15 -92.52
C SER A 235 59.59 13.50 -92.65
N VAL A 236 60.36 14.58 -92.38
CA VAL A 236 60.70 15.69 -93.29
C VAL A 236 59.80 15.93 -94.53
N ASP A 237 58.98 17.00 -94.55
CA ASP A 237 59.21 18.23 -95.35
C ASP A 237 58.01 19.24 -95.35
N ASP A 238 58.34 20.50 -95.06
CA ASP A 238 57.86 21.76 -95.64
C ASP A 238 56.36 22.07 -95.93
N ASN A 239 55.46 21.77 -94.99
CA ASN A 239 54.13 22.44 -94.88
C ASN A 239 53.81 22.93 -93.45
N ASN A 240 54.86 23.18 -92.66
CA ASN A 240 54.84 23.02 -91.20
C ASN A 240 54.56 24.30 -90.38
N ALA A 241 54.22 25.44 -90.99
CA ALA A 241 53.92 26.66 -90.24
C ALA A 241 52.42 26.80 -89.92
N ASP A 242 51.55 26.57 -90.91
CA ASP A 242 50.10 26.69 -90.74
C ASP A 242 49.50 25.45 -90.07
N ASN A 243 50.02 24.25 -90.34
CA ASN A 243 49.63 23.03 -89.62
C ASN A 243 50.08 23.02 -88.15
N ARG A 244 51.24 23.59 -87.80
CA ARG A 244 51.63 23.77 -86.38
C ARG A 244 50.82 24.83 -85.67
N ARG A 245 50.44 25.93 -86.34
CA ARG A 245 49.51 26.92 -85.79
C ARG A 245 48.12 26.33 -85.58
N PHE A 246 47.63 25.55 -86.54
CA PHE A 246 46.35 24.87 -86.44
C PHE A 246 46.35 23.79 -85.36
N SER A 247 47.42 22.99 -85.25
CA SER A 247 47.61 21.99 -84.17
C SER A 247 47.69 22.67 -82.80
N ASN A 248 48.46 23.75 -82.65
CA ASN A 248 48.54 24.49 -81.38
C ASN A 248 47.21 25.17 -81.02
N MET A 249 46.43 25.66 -82.01
CA MET A 249 45.09 26.19 -81.76
C MET A 249 44.10 25.08 -81.40
N LEU A 250 44.26 23.89 -81.98
CA LEU A 250 43.44 22.72 -81.66
C LEU A 250 43.75 22.20 -80.26
N ASP A 251 45.01 22.17 -79.85
CA ASP A 251 45.43 21.80 -78.50
C ASP A 251 44.98 22.83 -77.46
N GLN A 252 45.05 24.12 -77.78
CA GLN A 252 44.49 25.18 -76.92
C GLN A 252 42.96 25.08 -76.81
N LYS A 253 42.28 24.76 -77.91
CA LYS A 253 40.83 24.53 -77.92
C LYS A 253 40.47 23.31 -77.06
N ASN A 254 41.17 22.19 -77.23
CA ASN A 254 40.97 20.98 -76.45
C ASN A 254 41.24 21.21 -74.95
N TYR A 255 42.27 22.00 -74.61
CA TYR A 255 42.55 22.37 -73.21
C TYR A 255 41.44 23.21 -72.59
N VAL A 256 40.92 24.21 -73.33
CA VAL A 256 39.81 25.04 -72.87
C VAL A 256 38.51 24.24 -72.77
N GLU A 257 38.25 23.33 -73.72
CA GLU A 257 37.11 22.41 -73.67
C GLU A 257 37.20 21.44 -72.49
N GLU A 258 38.38 20.94 -72.16
CA GLU A 258 38.64 20.08 -71.00
C GLU A 258 38.44 20.84 -69.67
N ILE A 259 38.88 22.10 -69.59
CA ILE A 259 38.60 22.96 -68.43
C ILE A 259 37.10 23.24 -68.31
N ASN A 260 36.43 23.57 -69.42
CA ASN A 260 34.98 23.80 -69.42
C ASN A 260 34.22 22.54 -69.01
N ARG A 261 34.68 21.35 -69.42
CA ARG A 261 34.10 20.08 -68.97
C ARG A 261 34.26 19.88 -67.46
N LYS A 262 35.45 20.10 -66.91
CA LYS A 262 35.70 20.01 -65.46
C LYS A 262 34.91 21.05 -64.66
N LEU A 263 34.83 22.28 -65.16
CA LEU A 263 34.02 23.34 -64.57
C LEU A 263 32.54 22.96 -64.61
N GLN A 264 32.05 22.42 -65.71
CA GLN A 264 30.67 21.95 -65.83
C GLN A 264 30.38 20.81 -64.85
N THR A 265 31.28 19.84 -64.68
CA THR A 265 31.14 18.79 -63.66
C THR A 265 31.09 19.36 -62.25
N THR A 266 31.93 20.36 -61.96
CA THR A 266 31.96 21.01 -60.63
C THR A 266 30.70 21.83 -60.37
N VAL A 267 30.22 22.57 -61.39
CA VAL A 267 28.97 23.33 -61.33
C VAL A 267 27.78 22.40 -61.14
N ASN A 268 27.70 21.30 -61.87
CA ASN A 268 26.65 20.30 -61.72
C ASN A 268 26.68 19.68 -60.31
N GLY A 269 27.86 19.31 -59.79
CA GLY A 269 27.99 18.76 -58.44
C GLY A 269 27.72 19.77 -57.32
N LEU A 270 27.84 21.08 -57.58
CA LEU A 270 27.39 22.14 -56.66
C LEU A 270 25.87 22.34 -56.76
N GLN A 271 25.28 22.25 -57.96
CA GLN A 271 23.83 22.33 -58.16
C GLN A 271 23.11 21.16 -57.48
N GLU A 272 23.62 19.93 -57.60
CA GLU A 272 23.06 18.77 -56.90
C GLU A 272 23.12 18.93 -55.38
N ARG A 273 24.26 19.39 -54.84
CA ARG A 273 24.38 19.68 -53.40
C ARG A 273 23.44 20.78 -52.93
N LEU A 274 23.27 21.84 -53.73
CA LEU A 274 22.33 22.92 -53.44
C LEU A 274 20.88 22.41 -53.41
N GLN A 275 20.49 21.55 -54.35
CA GLN A 275 19.17 20.92 -54.34
C GLN A 275 18.95 20.03 -53.11
N VAL A 276 19.95 19.25 -52.70
CA VAL A 276 19.87 18.43 -51.47
C VAL A 276 19.74 19.32 -50.23
N PHE A 277 20.49 20.42 -50.16
CA PHE A 277 20.36 21.40 -49.09
C PHE A 277 19.00 22.10 -49.07
N GLU A 278 18.43 22.44 -50.22
CA GLU A 278 17.08 23.00 -50.31
C GLU A 278 16.01 22.00 -49.84
N GLN A 279 16.13 20.74 -50.23
CA GLN A 279 15.22 19.68 -49.77
C GLN A 279 15.32 19.43 -48.27
N THR A 280 16.54 19.35 -47.72
CA THR A 280 16.74 19.18 -46.27
C THR A 280 16.24 20.39 -45.47
N ASN A 281 16.49 21.62 -45.94
CA ASN A 281 15.93 22.82 -45.31
C ASN A 281 14.40 22.82 -45.31
N LYS A 282 13.76 22.33 -46.37
CA LYS A 282 12.30 22.19 -46.43
C LYS A 282 11.79 21.19 -45.40
N ILE A 283 12.42 20.02 -45.30
CA ILE A 283 12.04 18.99 -44.31
C ILE A 283 12.22 19.52 -42.89
N LEU A 284 13.35 20.17 -42.59
CA LEU A 284 13.61 20.76 -41.27
C LEU A 284 12.59 21.86 -40.91
N ALA A 285 12.14 22.65 -41.89
CA ALA A 285 11.10 23.66 -41.68
C ALA A 285 9.74 23.01 -41.35
N GLU A 286 9.39 21.92 -42.04
CA GLU A 286 8.17 21.14 -41.76
C GLU A 286 8.23 20.48 -40.38
N GLU A 287 9.36 19.86 -40.02
CA GLU A 287 9.59 19.27 -38.69
C GLU A 287 9.49 20.33 -37.59
N THR A 288 10.08 21.51 -37.79
CA THR A 288 10.00 22.62 -36.82
C THR A 288 8.55 23.08 -36.62
N ALA A 289 7.74 23.13 -37.67
CA ALA A 289 6.32 23.48 -37.56
C ALA A 289 5.51 22.43 -36.77
N VAL A 290 5.79 21.14 -36.98
CA VAL A 290 5.18 20.05 -36.22
C VAL A 290 5.58 20.13 -34.74
N GLN A 291 6.86 20.34 -34.45
CA GLN A 291 7.34 20.49 -33.07
C GLN A 291 6.72 21.70 -32.37
N LYS A 292 6.57 22.83 -33.07
CA LYS A 292 5.90 24.01 -32.54
C LYS A 292 4.44 23.73 -32.16
N THR A 293 3.70 23.06 -33.04
CA THR A 293 2.31 22.65 -32.77
C THR A 293 2.25 21.70 -31.57
N ARG A 294 3.23 20.79 -31.43
CA ARG A 294 3.32 19.88 -30.29
C ARG A 294 3.59 20.62 -28.98
N ILE A 295 4.44 21.64 -28.99
CA ILE A 295 4.69 22.50 -27.83
C ILE A 295 3.41 23.23 -27.41
N GLU A 296 2.69 23.84 -28.35
CA GLU A 296 1.44 24.54 -28.07
C GLU A 296 0.39 23.61 -27.42
N GLN A 297 0.26 22.37 -27.90
CA GLN A 297 -0.61 21.36 -27.27
C GLN A 297 -0.16 20.97 -25.85
N LEU A 298 1.14 20.84 -25.62
CA LEU A 298 1.67 20.52 -24.30
C LEU A 298 1.47 21.68 -23.32
N GLU A 299 1.63 22.92 -23.77
CA GLU A 299 1.36 24.13 -22.97
C GLU A 299 -0.12 24.19 -22.55
N GLU A 300 -1.05 23.90 -23.46
CA GLU A 300 -2.48 23.83 -23.14
C GLU A 300 -2.79 22.74 -22.11
N GLN A 301 -2.21 21.55 -22.26
CA GLN A 301 -2.36 20.45 -21.29
C GLN A 301 -1.81 20.83 -19.91
N VAL A 302 -0.68 21.51 -19.84
CA VAL A 302 -0.11 21.98 -18.56
C VAL A 302 -1.05 22.98 -17.88
N VAL A 303 -1.64 23.90 -18.63
CA VAL A 303 -2.63 24.85 -18.09
C VAL A 303 -3.86 24.12 -17.56
N GLN A 304 -4.39 23.16 -18.32
CA GLN A 304 -5.56 22.38 -17.90
C GLN A 304 -5.28 21.57 -16.63
N ILE A 305 -4.16 20.84 -16.58
CA ILE A 305 -3.77 20.05 -15.40
C ILE A 305 -3.55 20.96 -14.18
N THR A 306 -3.01 22.16 -14.39
CA THR A 306 -2.82 23.13 -13.30
C THR A 306 -4.15 23.62 -12.73
N ALA A 307 -5.13 23.92 -13.59
CA ALA A 307 -6.48 24.30 -13.16
C ALA A 307 -7.20 23.16 -12.42
N GLU A 308 -7.09 21.93 -12.93
CA GLU A 308 -7.66 20.73 -12.27
C GLU A 308 -7.01 20.50 -10.90
N LYS A 309 -5.69 20.67 -10.78
CA LYS A 309 -4.97 20.60 -9.50
C LYS A 309 -5.49 21.62 -8.51
N GLU A 310 -5.69 22.88 -8.91
CA GLU A 310 -6.21 23.94 -8.03
C GLU A 310 -7.63 23.66 -7.56
N GLN A 311 -8.48 23.15 -8.45
CA GLN A 311 -9.85 22.75 -8.11
C GLN A 311 -9.87 21.59 -7.11
N ILE A 312 -9.04 20.57 -7.35
CA ILE A 312 -8.87 19.43 -6.45
C ILE A 312 -8.39 19.92 -5.08
N LEU A 313 -7.34 20.74 -5.02
CA LEU A 313 -6.81 21.30 -3.77
C LEU A 313 -7.87 22.08 -3.00
N SER A 314 -8.64 22.93 -3.68
CA SER A 314 -9.72 23.70 -3.06
C SER A 314 -10.81 22.79 -2.48
N SER A 315 -11.17 21.71 -3.19
CA SER A 315 -12.13 20.73 -2.70
C SER A 315 -11.63 19.95 -1.48
N TYR A 316 -10.33 19.60 -1.46
CA TYR A 316 -9.70 18.93 -0.32
C TYR A 316 -9.61 19.84 0.88
N HIS A 317 -9.25 21.11 0.67
CA HIS A 317 -9.16 22.09 1.75
C HIS A 317 -10.51 22.28 2.45
N ARG A 318 -11.59 22.43 1.67
CA ARG A 318 -12.96 22.55 2.21
C ARG A 318 -13.40 21.30 2.99
N LYS A 319 -13.05 20.10 2.49
CA LYS A 319 -13.32 18.84 3.21
C LYS A 319 -12.55 18.79 4.52
N LEU A 320 -11.28 19.18 4.51
CA LEU A 320 -10.45 19.24 5.70
C LEU A 320 -11.04 20.19 6.75
N GLU A 321 -11.41 21.41 6.36
CA GLU A 321 -12.05 22.39 7.25
C GLU A 321 -13.34 21.85 7.87
N THR A 322 -14.17 21.15 7.08
CA THR A 322 -15.40 20.55 7.59
C THR A 322 -15.09 19.45 8.61
N THR A 323 -14.15 18.54 8.29
CA THR A 323 -13.75 17.49 9.24
C THR A 323 -13.13 18.03 10.52
N VAL A 324 -12.37 19.13 10.44
CA VAL A 324 -11.80 19.78 11.62
C VAL A 324 -12.90 20.39 12.48
N ALA A 325 -13.89 21.03 11.88
CA ALA A 325 -15.05 21.56 12.61
C ALA A 325 -15.87 20.43 13.27
N ASP A 326 -16.10 19.33 12.58
CA ASP A 326 -16.82 18.17 13.13
C ASP A 326 -16.08 17.56 14.33
N ILE A 327 -14.76 17.37 14.21
CA ILE A 327 -13.91 16.88 15.31
C ILE A 327 -13.92 17.85 16.50
N GLU A 328 -13.97 19.16 16.26
CA GLU A 328 -14.02 20.16 17.32
C GLU A 328 -15.34 20.09 18.09
N VAL A 329 -16.46 19.94 17.40
CA VAL A 329 -17.77 19.72 18.01
C VAL A 329 -17.78 18.43 18.82
N GLU A 330 -17.29 17.31 18.26
CA GLU A 330 -17.17 16.04 18.99
C GLU A 330 -16.35 16.18 20.27
N ARG A 331 -15.21 16.89 20.20
CA ARG A 331 -14.34 17.14 21.36
C ARG A 331 -15.11 17.88 22.46
N GLU A 332 -15.91 18.89 22.11
CA GLU A 332 -16.72 19.64 23.05
C GLU A 332 -17.84 18.79 23.68
N THR A 333 -18.52 17.94 22.91
CA THR A 333 -19.52 17.00 23.45
C THR A 333 -18.87 15.98 24.38
N PHE A 334 -17.72 15.41 24.02
CA PHE A 334 -16.98 14.50 24.89
C PHE A 334 -16.57 15.17 26.20
N GLN A 335 -16.08 16.41 26.14
CA GLN A 335 -15.67 17.15 27.32
C GLN A 335 -16.86 17.47 28.23
N THR A 336 -18.00 17.84 27.65
CA THR A 336 -19.24 18.10 28.39
C THR A 336 -19.77 16.83 29.05
N SER A 337 -19.79 15.72 28.32
CA SER A 337 -20.21 14.42 28.85
C SER A 337 -19.30 13.95 29.97
N ARG A 338 -17.98 14.09 29.82
CA ARG A 338 -17.00 13.76 30.87
C ARG A 338 -17.23 14.59 32.14
N ASN A 339 -17.45 15.89 32.00
CA ASN A 339 -17.76 16.76 33.14
C ASN A 339 -19.07 16.31 33.84
N GLY A 340 -20.07 15.87 33.07
CA GLY A 340 -21.30 15.28 33.60
C GLY A 340 -21.05 14.01 34.41
N PHE A 341 -20.23 13.09 33.90
CA PHE A 341 -19.85 11.88 34.64
C PHE A 341 -19.05 12.19 35.89
N ASP A 342 -18.12 13.16 35.86
CA ASP A 342 -17.35 13.57 37.03
C ASP A 342 -18.27 14.14 38.13
N LEU A 343 -19.29 14.92 37.74
CA LEU A 343 -20.33 15.41 38.67
C LEU A 343 -21.11 14.27 39.32
N ILE A 344 -21.58 13.31 38.52
CA ILE A 344 -22.34 12.15 39.01
C ILE A 344 -21.46 11.28 39.92
N TYR A 345 -20.18 11.07 39.56
CA TYR A 345 -19.24 10.31 40.36
C TYR A 345 -19.03 10.96 41.73
N ASN A 346 -18.84 12.28 41.76
CA ASN A 346 -18.69 13.04 43.01
C ASN A 346 -19.96 12.98 43.88
N GLU A 347 -21.15 13.07 43.28
CA GLU A 347 -22.42 12.92 44.01
C GLU A 347 -22.60 11.51 44.57
N LEU A 348 -22.29 10.48 43.79
CA LEU A 348 -22.38 9.09 44.22
C LEU A 348 -21.41 8.81 45.36
N GLN A 349 -20.19 9.34 45.28
CA GLN A 349 -19.19 9.22 46.33
C GLN A 349 -19.63 9.90 47.62
N LYS A 350 -20.30 11.06 47.53
CA LYS A 350 -20.89 11.74 48.69
C LYS A 350 -22.01 10.90 49.31
N LYS A 351 -22.94 10.37 48.52
CA LYS A 351 -24.02 9.50 49.02
C LYS A 351 -23.47 8.24 49.69
N TYR A 352 -22.45 7.63 49.10
CA TYR A 352 -21.79 6.47 49.69
C TYR A 352 -21.18 6.81 51.06
N GLN A 353 -20.53 7.96 51.22
CA GLN A 353 -19.99 8.40 52.51
C GLN A 353 -21.10 8.65 53.54
N GLU A 354 -22.22 9.26 53.15
CA GLU A 354 -23.37 9.47 54.02
C GLU A 354 -23.98 8.14 54.49
N GLU A 355 -24.08 7.15 53.59
CA GLU A 355 -24.59 5.82 53.91
C GLU A 355 -23.65 5.04 54.85
N GLN A 356 -22.33 5.13 54.66
CA GLN A 356 -21.35 4.55 55.59
C GLN A 356 -21.50 5.14 57.00
N LEU A 357 -21.65 6.47 57.11
CA LEU A 357 -21.85 7.13 58.40
C LEU A 357 -23.17 6.71 59.06
N SER A 358 -24.23 6.56 58.27
CA SER A 358 -25.53 6.08 58.77
C SER A 358 -25.44 4.64 59.28
N LYS A 359 -24.74 3.77 58.54
CA LYS A 359 -24.50 2.38 58.96
C LYS A 359 -23.76 2.34 60.30
N GLU A 360 -22.69 3.11 60.46
CA GLU A 360 -21.92 3.17 61.70
C GLU A 360 -22.78 3.61 62.90
N LYS A 361 -23.66 4.60 62.70
CA LYS A 361 -24.62 5.04 63.74
C LYS A 361 -25.58 3.92 64.16
N ILE A 362 -26.12 3.18 63.20
CA ILE A 362 -27.04 2.06 63.47
C ILE A 362 -26.30 0.94 64.21
N GLU A 363 -25.07 0.63 63.79
CA GLU A 363 -24.25 -0.42 64.41
C GLU A 363 -23.92 -0.07 65.88
N ASN A 364 -23.57 1.18 66.17
CA ASN A 364 -23.38 1.67 67.54
C ASN A 364 -24.66 1.62 68.39
N ALA A 365 -25.82 1.97 67.82
CA ALA A 365 -27.10 1.88 68.51
C ALA A 365 -27.46 0.41 68.84
N TYR A 366 -27.20 -0.51 67.90
CA TYR A 366 -27.43 -1.93 68.10
C TYR A 366 -26.54 -2.51 69.23
N GLN A 367 -25.26 -2.14 69.29
CA GLN A 367 -24.37 -2.56 70.39
C GLN A 367 -24.85 -2.05 71.75
N THR A 368 -25.35 -0.82 71.80
CA THR A 368 -25.91 -0.25 73.03
C THR A 368 -27.13 -1.05 73.49
N GLN A 369 -28.01 -1.44 72.56
CA GLN A 369 -29.21 -2.21 72.89
C GLN A 369 -28.90 -3.64 73.34
N LEU A 370 -27.84 -4.26 72.81
CA LEU A 370 -27.35 -5.55 73.30
C LEU A 370 -26.88 -5.47 74.76
N SER A 371 -26.16 -4.40 75.13
CA SER A 371 -25.73 -4.17 76.51
C SER A 371 -26.93 -4.03 77.45
N GLN A 372 -27.92 -3.22 77.05
CA GLN A 372 -29.15 -3.04 77.84
C GLN A 372 -29.93 -4.35 78.03
N ASN A 373 -30.04 -5.18 76.99
CA ASN A 373 -30.69 -6.48 77.09
C ASN A 373 -29.97 -7.42 78.06
N SER A 374 -28.63 -7.39 78.09
CA SER A 374 -27.85 -8.17 79.05
C SER A 374 -28.10 -7.73 80.50
N GLU A 375 -28.24 -6.42 80.74
CA GLU A 375 -28.57 -5.88 82.07
C GLU A 375 -29.97 -6.29 82.53
N ILE A 376 -30.95 -6.24 81.62
CA ILE A 376 -32.33 -6.68 81.89
C ILE A 376 -32.35 -8.17 82.26
N MET A 377 -31.61 -9.01 81.53
CA MET A 377 -31.51 -10.45 81.82
C MET A 377 -30.98 -10.75 83.22
N GLU A 378 -29.97 -10.01 83.68
CA GLU A 378 -29.44 -10.17 85.03
C GLU A 378 -30.46 -9.72 86.08
N SER A 379 -31.19 -8.63 85.81
CA SER A 379 -32.27 -8.16 86.67
C SER A 379 -33.43 -9.16 86.78
N THR A 380 -33.83 -9.82 85.68
CA THR A 380 -34.88 -10.86 85.72
C THR A 380 -34.44 -12.07 86.53
N LYS A 381 -33.18 -12.49 86.41
CA LYS A 381 -32.63 -13.60 87.20
C LYS A 381 -32.64 -13.32 88.71
N ILE A 382 -32.32 -12.09 89.12
CA ILE A 382 -32.43 -11.67 90.53
C ILE A 382 -33.89 -11.73 90.98
N MET A 383 -34.82 -11.29 90.14
CA MET A 383 -36.26 -11.29 90.44
C MET A 383 -36.82 -12.71 90.59
N GLU A 384 -36.40 -13.66 89.75
CA GLU A 384 -36.76 -15.07 89.86
C GLU A 384 -36.29 -15.67 91.18
N LYS A 385 -35.05 -15.39 91.59
CA LYS A 385 -34.50 -15.84 92.87
C LYS A 385 -35.29 -15.26 94.06
N ASN A 386 -35.72 -14.01 93.97
CA ASN A 386 -36.58 -13.40 94.98
C ASN A 386 -37.99 -14.04 95.03
N MET A 387 -38.53 -14.47 93.89
CA MET A 387 -39.79 -15.22 93.85
C MET A 387 -39.67 -16.62 94.46
N GLU A 388 -38.56 -17.32 94.27
CA GLU A 388 -38.31 -18.61 94.92
C GLU A 388 -38.26 -18.49 96.45
N VAL A 389 -37.61 -17.45 96.98
CA VAL A 389 -37.60 -17.13 98.41
C VAL A 389 -39.02 -16.81 98.92
N LYS A 390 -39.80 -16.06 98.13
CA LYS A 390 -41.19 -15.76 98.49
C LYS A 390 -42.06 -17.03 98.54
N ASN A 391 -41.86 -17.97 97.62
CA ASN A 391 -42.61 -19.22 97.58
C ASN A 391 -42.28 -20.13 98.77
N THR A 392 -41.00 -20.22 99.17
CA THR A 392 -40.62 -20.99 100.37
C THR A 392 -41.19 -20.38 101.66
N LEU A 393 -41.27 -19.05 101.76
CA LEU A 393 -41.99 -18.37 102.85
C LEU A 393 -43.49 -18.67 102.87
N TYR A 394 -44.10 -18.81 101.69
CA TYR A 394 -45.53 -19.09 101.54
C TYR A 394 -45.89 -20.51 102.01
N ASP A 395 -45.01 -21.48 101.76
CA ASP A 395 -45.19 -22.86 102.21
C ASP A 395 -45.12 -23.00 103.74
N HIS A 396 -44.28 -22.20 104.41
CA HIS A 396 -44.21 -22.16 105.89
C HIS A 396 -45.48 -21.56 106.52
N ILE A 397 -46.04 -20.50 105.92
CA ILE A 397 -47.30 -19.87 106.39
C ILE A 397 -48.51 -20.81 106.20
N LYS A 398 -48.43 -21.73 105.22
CA LYS A 398 -49.47 -22.73 104.95
C LYS A 398 -49.50 -23.85 106.00
N GLU A 399 -48.36 -24.20 106.58
CA GLU A 399 -48.27 -25.17 107.70
C GLU A 399 -48.85 -24.59 109.00
N ASP A 400 -48.59 -23.33 109.31
CA ASP A 400 -49.10 -22.66 110.52
C ASP A 400 -50.63 -22.47 110.51
N ASN A 401 -51.25 -22.32 109.33
CA ASN A 401 -52.68 -22.07 109.21
C ASN A 401 -53.59 -23.32 109.26
N ASN A 402 -53.05 -24.53 109.12
CA ASN A 402 -53.84 -25.78 109.20
C ASN A 402 -54.39 -26.08 110.61
N LEU A 403 -53.92 -25.40 111.66
CA LEU A 403 -54.34 -25.63 113.04
C LEU A 403 -55.56 -24.80 113.48
N LEU A 404 -55.87 -23.70 112.77
CA LEU A 404 -56.91 -22.73 113.20
C LEU A 404 -58.18 -22.78 112.34
N LEU A 405 -58.11 -23.40 111.16
CA LEU A 405 -59.20 -23.59 110.19
C LEU A 405 -60.14 -24.77 110.51
N GLN A 406 -60.22 -25.22 111.76
CA GLN A 406 -61.14 -26.29 112.14
C GLN A 406 -62.55 -25.79 112.51
N LYS A 407 -62.79 -24.50 112.81
CA LYS A 407 -64.04 -24.17 113.54
C LYS A 407 -65.07 -23.19 112.99
N LEU A 408 -64.78 -22.14 112.20
CA LEU A 408 -65.88 -21.18 111.96
C LEU A 408 -65.78 -20.23 110.77
N GLN A 409 -64.73 -20.31 109.95
CA GLN A 409 -64.44 -19.25 108.95
C GLN A 409 -64.73 -19.65 107.48
N ILE A 410 -65.16 -20.89 107.21
CA ILE A 410 -65.37 -21.38 105.82
C ILE A 410 -66.54 -20.68 105.10
N GLU A 411 -67.56 -20.23 105.81
CA GLU A 411 -68.78 -19.69 105.17
C GLU A 411 -68.78 -18.17 104.97
N LYS A 412 -67.86 -17.42 105.59
CA LYS A 412 -67.82 -15.95 105.48
C LYS A 412 -66.77 -15.44 104.48
N ASP A 413 -65.65 -16.15 104.30
CA ASP A 413 -64.55 -15.73 103.41
C ASP A 413 -64.79 -16.06 101.92
N ARG A 414 -65.69 -17.00 101.60
CA ARG A 414 -66.01 -17.41 100.21
C ARG A 414 -66.65 -16.29 99.37
N ASN A 415 -67.14 -15.23 100.02
CA ASN A 415 -67.75 -14.09 99.35
C ASN A 415 -66.73 -12.97 99.06
N ASP A 416 -65.79 -12.71 99.98
CA ASP A 416 -64.73 -11.69 99.81
C ASP A 416 -63.63 -12.15 98.83
N GLU A 417 -63.39 -13.46 98.71
CA GLU A 417 -62.42 -14.04 97.76
C GLU A 417 -62.87 -13.92 96.29
N LYS A 418 -64.19 -13.94 96.03
CA LYS A 418 -64.76 -13.74 94.68
C LYS A 418 -64.61 -12.29 94.20
N GLU A 419 -64.68 -11.33 95.11
CA GLU A 419 -64.56 -9.90 94.79
C GLU A 419 -63.09 -9.50 94.49
N HIS A 420 -62.12 -10.11 95.20
CA HIS A 420 -60.68 -9.94 94.91
C HIS A 420 -60.26 -10.62 93.59
N GLN A 421 -60.88 -11.74 93.22
CA GLN A 421 -60.65 -12.40 91.93
C GLN A 421 -61.18 -11.55 90.75
N ILE A 422 -62.32 -10.87 90.91
CA ILE A 422 -62.86 -9.93 89.92
C ILE A 422 -61.91 -8.73 89.71
N GLN A 423 -61.37 -8.14 90.78
CA GLN A 423 -60.39 -7.04 90.67
C GLN A 423 -59.07 -7.46 90.00
N THR A 424 -58.66 -8.73 90.18
CA THR A 424 -57.46 -9.27 89.54
C THR A 424 -57.68 -9.51 88.04
N ILE A 425 -58.89 -9.94 87.65
CA ILE A 425 -59.29 -10.09 86.25
C ILE A 425 -59.38 -8.72 85.57
N ASP A 426 -59.87 -7.70 86.26
CA ASP A 426 -59.96 -6.33 85.71
C ASP A 426 -58.59 -5.71 85.43
N LYS A 427 -57.61 -5.90 86.34
CA LYS A 427 -56.21 -5.46 86.10
C LYS A 427 -55.59 -6.18 84.91
N LYS A 428 -55.86 -7.48 84.73
CA LYS A 428 -55.39 -8.24 83.56
C LYS A 428 -56.05 -7.79 82.26
N ASN A 429 -57.35 -7.48 82.29
CA ASN A 429 -58.07 -6.90 81.15
C ASN A 429 -57.55 -5.50 80.79
N GLN A 430 -57.15 -4.70 81.78
CA GLN A 430 -56.55 -3.38 81.54
C GLN A 430 -55.16 -3.49 80.90
N MET A 431 -54.32 -4.44 81.36
CA MET A 431 -53.04 -4.74 80.71
C MET A 431 -53.22 -5.23 79.28
N LEU A 432 -54.16 -6.15 79.03
CA LEU A 432 -54.47 -6.64 77.68
C LEU A 432 -54.90 -5.50 76.74
N ARG A 433 -55.69 -4.54 77.21
CA ARG A 433 -56.07 -3.35 76.42
C ARG A 433 -54.87 -2.46 76.09
N GLN A 434 -53.93 -2.30 77.00
CA GLN A 434 -52.69 -1.55 76.73
C GLN A 434 -51.83 -2.25 75.68
N THR A 435 -51.68 -3.58 75.77
CA THR A 435 -50.94 -4.35 74.78
C THR A 435 -51.61 -4.32 73.40
N ILE A 436 -52.94 -4.36 73.35
CA ILE A 436 -53.69 -4.22 72.09
C ILE A 436 -53.44 -2.84 71.47
N ASN A 437 -53.52 -1.75 72.25
CA ASN A 437 -53.23 -0.41 71.73
C ASN A 437 -51.79 -0.26 71.23
N GLU A 438 -50.81 -0.85 71.93
CA GLU A 438 -49.41 -0.87 71.48
C GLU A 438 -49.25 -1.62 70.15
N LEU A 439 -49.92 -2.78 70.01
CA LEU A 439 -49.92 -3.54 68.76
C LEU A 439 -50.60 -2.78 67.62
N GLU A 440 -51.72 -2.09 67.88
CA GLU A 440 -52.41 -1.24 66.90
C GLU A 440 -51.50 -0.10 66.41
N THR A 441 -50.79 0.60 67.33
CA THR A 441 -49.83 1.65 66.94
C THR A 441 -48.65 1.11 66.13
N ASN A 442 -48.17 -0.10 66.43
CA ASN A 442 -47.10 -0.75 65.67
C ASN A 442 -47.55 -1.15 64.27
N ILE A 443 -48.78 -1.67 64.13
CA ILE A 443 -49.38 -2.00 62.82
C ILE A 443 -49.50 -0.72 61.97
N GLU A 444 -49.94 0.39 62.56
CA GLU A 444 -50.08 1.65 61.84
C GLU A 444 -48.72 2.23 61.40
N LYS A 445 -47.68 2.10 62.24
CA LYS A 445 -46.31 2.47 61.87
C LYS A 445 -45.79 1.63 60.69
N THR A 446 -46.01 0.31 60.74
CA THR A 446 -45.56 -0.63 59.70
C THR A 446 -46.29 -0.36 58.38
N ASN A 447 -47.57 0.00 58.42
CA ASN A 447 -48.33 0.39 57.23
C ASN A 447 -47.81 1.69 56.60
N LYS A 448 -47.39 2.68 57.39
CA LYS A 448 -46.75 3.91 56.87
C LYS A 448 -45.41 3.62 56.20
N GLU A 449 -44.59 2.74 56.79
CA GLU A 449 -43.32 2.29 56.19
C GLU A 449 -43.55 1.52 54.88
N LYS A 450 -44.56 0.65 54.84
CA LYS A 450 -44.97 -0.06 53.62
C LYS A 450 -45.41 0.91 52.50
N GLN A 451 -46.17 1.94 52.84
CA GLN A 451 -46.61 2.94 51.86
C GLN A 451 -45.41 3.74 51.31
N ALA A 452 -44.48 4.15 52.16
CA ALA A 452 -43.26 4.85 51.74
C ALA A 452 -42.37 3.98 50.83
N LEU A 453 -42.25 2.68 51.12
CA LEU A 453 -41.55 1.73 50.25
C LEU A 453 -42.25 1.59 48.88
N SER A 454 -43.59 1.54 48.86
CA SER A 454 -44.38 1.50 47.62
C SER A 454 -44.11 2.72 46.74
N ASP A 455 -44.14 3.93 47.32
CA ASP A 455 -43.86 5.17 46.58
C ASP A 455 -42.42 5.23 46.04
N THR A 456 -41.48 4.57 46.74
CA THR A 456 -40.09 4.48 46.31
C THR A 456 -39.93 3.50 45.14
N ILE A 457 -40.65 2.38 45.16
CA ILE A 457 -40.71 1.41 44.06
C ILE A 457 -41.27 2.07 42.80
N ASP A 458 -42.33 2.88 42.92
CA ASP A 458 -42.93 3.57 41.77
C ASP A 458 -41.97 4.60 41.14
N LYS A 459 -41.20 5.34 41.96
CA LYS A 459 -40.16 6.25 41.47
C LYS A 459 -39.02 5.50 40.76
N LEU A 460 -38.59 4.37 41.31
CA LEU A 460 -37.56 3.53 40.68
C LEU A 460 -38.05 2.98 39.35
N ASN A 461 -39.30 2.52 39.27
CA ASN A 461 -39.91 2.04 38.03
C ASN A 461 -39.99 3.13 36.95
N GLN A 462 -40.39 4.37 37.31
CA GLN A 462 -40.37 5.49 36.36
C GLN A 462 -38.97 5.82 35.85
N THR A 463 -37.97 5.75 36.73
CA THR A 463 -36.57 6.01 36.37
C THR A 463 -36.02 4.92 35.45
N LEU A 464 -36.41 3.66 35.70
CA LEU A 464 -36.06 2.51 34.86
C LEU A 464 -36.65 2.65 33.44
N ILE A 465 -37.93 3.01 33.33
CA ILE A 465 -38.59 3.25 32.04
C ILE A 465 -37.87 4.34 31.25
N LYS A 466 -37.50 5.45 31.92
CA LYS A 466 -36.76 6.54 31.28
C LYS A 466 -35.36 6.08 30.81
N SER A 467 -34.67 5.30 31.63
CA SER A 467 -33.37 4.73 31.25
C SER A 467 -33.48 3.77 30.06
N ASP A 468 -34.56 3.01 29.94
CA ASP A 468 -34.81 2.11 28.81
C ASP A 468 -35.14 2.89 27.52
N THR A 469 -35.89 3.99 27.61
CA THR A 469 -36.13 4.88 26.46
C THR A 469 -34.84 5.54 25.99
N ASP A 470 -33.98 5.96 26.91
CA ASP A 470 -32.69 6.58 26.56
C ASP A 470 -31.73 5.54 25.95
N LYS A 471 -31.71 4.31 26.48
CA LYS A 471 -30.95 3.18 25.92
C LYS A 471 -31.37 2.86 24.48
N THR A 472 -32.66 2.77 24.21
CA THR A 472 -33.17 2.46 22.86
C THR A 472 -32.86 3.59 21.86
N SER A 473 -32.89 4.85 22.30
CA SER A 473 -32.43 5.98 21.47
C SER A 473 -30.94 5.84 21.13
N LEU A 474 -30.08 5.62 22.12
CA LEU A 474 -28.63 5.47 21.94
C LEU A 474 -28.25 4.25 21.08
N GLU A 475 -28.99 3.15 21.20
CA GLU A 475 -28.80 1.97 20.34
C GLU A 475 -29.15 2.27 18.87
N THR A 476 -30.15 3.13 18.65
CA THR A 476 -30.52 3.56 17.30
C THR A 476 -29.44 4.46 16.69
N ASP A 477 -28.90 5.39 17.47
CA ASP A 477 -27.79 6.28 17.06
C ASP A 477 -26.52 5.48 16.76
N LEU A 478 -26.17 4.52 17.62
CA LEU A 478 -25.02 3.64 17.40
C LEU A 478 -25.16 2.83 16.11
N ARG A 479 -26.37 2.37 15.78
CA ARG A 479 -26.62 1.65 14.52
C ARG A 479 -26.44 2.55 13.30
N MET A 480 -26.89 3.81 13.38
CA MET A 480 -26.69 4.78 12.31
C MET A 480 -25.20 5.10 12.11
N GLU A 481 -24.44 5.24 13.20
CA GLU A 481 -23.00 5.47 13.15
C GLU A 481 -22.24 4.27 12.55
N GLN A 482 -22.63 3.04 12.93
CA GLN A 482 -22.06 1.82 12.35
C GLN A 482 -22.30 1.72 10.84
N ASP A 483 -23.52 2.03 10.38
CA ASP A 483 -23.86 2.07 8.95
C ASP A 483 -23.05 3.15 8.22
N PHE A 484 -22.86 4.32 8.83
CA PHE A 484 -22.03 5.39 8.29
C PHE A 484 -20.56 4.97 8.16
N GLN A 485 -20.00 4.38 9.21
CA GLN A 485 -18.62 3.88 9.22
C GLN A 485 -18.39 2.77 8.20
N GLN A 486 -19.39 1.90 7.98
CA GLN A 486 -19.33 0.88 6.93
C GLN A 486 -19.27 1.49 5.53
N ARG A 487 -20.09 2.52 5.24
CA ARG A 487 -20.06 3.25 3.95
C ARG A 487 -18.72 3.95 3.75
N LEU A 488 -18.17 4.57 4.79
CA LEU A 488 -16.87 5.25 4.72
C LEU A 488 -15.74 4.26 4.44
N ASN A 489 -15.73 3.11 5.12
CA ASN A 489 -14.76 2.04 4.86
C ASN A 489 -14.86 1.49 3.44
N GLN A 490 -16.07 1.35 2.91
CA GLN A 490 -16.29 0.89 1.53
C GLN A 490 -15.77 1.93 0.52
N ALA A 491 -16.02 3.22 0.74
CA ALA A 491 -15.47 4.29 -0.08
C ALA A 491 -13.93 4.33 -0.02
N LEU A 492 -13.34 4.17 1.16
CA LEU A 492 -11.89 4.10 1.34
C LEU A 492 -11.28 2.91 0.59
N THR A 493 -11.96 1.77 0.58
CA THR A 493 -11.50 0.57 -0.14
C THR A 493 -11.52 0.83 -1.66
N ASN A 494 -12.58 1.45 -2.17
CA ASN A 494 -12.67 1.84 -3.58
C ASN A 494 -11.57 2.83 -3.99
N GLU A 495 -11.25 3.81 -3.14
CA GLU A 495 -10.15 4.75 -3.41
C GLU A 495 -8.77 4.06 -3.36
N LYS A 496 -8.56 3.10 -2.44
CA LYS A 496 -7.34 2.28 -2.42
C LYS A 496 -7.18 1.44 -3.69
N ASP A 497 -8.26 0.88 -4.22
CA ASP A 497 -8.23 0.13 -5.47
C ASP A 497 -7.91 1.05 -6.66
N LYS A 498 -8.46 2.27 -6.71
CA LYS A 498 -8.11 3.27 -7.73
C LYS A 498 -6.64 3.67 -7.65
N VAL A 499 -6.12 3.94 -6.46
CA VAL A 499 -4.70 4.26 -6.25
C VAL A 499 -3.82 3.10 -6.70
N SER A 500 -4.20 1.86 -6.39
CA SER A 500 -3.45 0.67 -6.82
C SER A 500 -3.42 0.52 -8.34
N ARG A 501 -4.53 0.83 -9.03
CA ARG A 501 -4.58 0.85 -10.50
C ARG A 501 -3.71 1.95 -11.08
N LEU A 502 -3.82 3.18 -10.58
CA LEU A 502 -2.97 4.28 -11.04
C LEU A 502 -1.48 4.01 -10.78
N GLN A 503 -1.12 3.34 -9.69
CA GLN A 503 0.25 2.91 -9.43
C GLN A 503 0.74 1.87 -10.44
N PHE A 504 -0.13 0.96 -10.89
CA PHE A 504 0.18 0.02 -11.96
C PHE A 504 0.38 0.75 -13.29
N ASP A 505 -0.54 1.67 -13.66
CA ASP A 505 -0.44 2.44 -14.90
C ASP A 505 0.83 3.32 -14.93
N ILE A 506 1.17 3.95 -13.79
CA ILE A 506 2.43 4.71 -13.65
C ILE A 506 3.65 3.79 -13.82
N HIS A 507 3.60 2.55 -13.31
CA HIS A 507 4.70 1.61 -13.47
C HIS A 507 4.87 1.20 -14.94
N GLU A 508 3.76 0.89 -15.63
CA GLU A 508 3.74 0.54 -17.04
C GLU A 508 4.29 1.67 -17.92
N LEU A 509 3.79 2.90 -17.74
CA LEU A 509 4.30 4.08 -18.44
C LEU A 509 5.79 4.34 -18.17
N ARG A 510 6.28 4.00 -16.97
CA ARG A 510 7.70 4.15 -16.61
C ARG A 510 8.58 3.13 -17.32
N VAL A 511 8.10 1.89 -17.47
CA VAL A 511 8.77 0.85 -18.27
C VAL A 511 8.82 1.25 -19.75
N GLU A 512 7.72 1.78 -20.30
CA GLU A 512 7.70 2.30 -21.67
C GLU A 512 8.66 3.48 -21.84
N TYR A 513 8.68 4.43 -20.90
CA TYR A 513 9.60 5.55 -20.92
C TYR A 513 11.07 5.10 -20.87
N ASP A 514 11.42 4.15 -20.00
CA ASP A 514 12.79 3.64 -19.89
C ASP A 514 13.21 2.89 -21.16
N SER A 515 12.30 2.13 -21.78
CA SER A 515 12.53 1.49 -23.08
C SER A 515 12.79 2.53 -24.17
N HIS A 516 11.92 3.54 -24.28
CA HIS A 516 12.02 4.57 -25.31
C HIS A 516 13.25 5.46 -25.11
N LYS A 517 13.62 5.74 -23.85
CA LYS A 517 14.87 6.43 -23.50
C LYS A 517 16.09 5.60 -23.90
N GLY A 518 16.09 4.29 -23.61
CA GLY A 518 17.17 3.41 -24.04
C GLY A 518 17.36 3.35 -25.56
N GLU A 519 16.28 3.45 -26.33
CA GLU A 519 16.34 3.58 -27.79
C GLU A 519 16.92 4.93 -28.25
N MET A 520 16.55 6.02 -27.58
CA MET A 520 17.10 7.35 -27.87
C MET A 520 18.59 7.43 -27.54
N ASP A 521 19.03 6.89 -26.40
CA ASP A 521 20.44 6.84 -26.00
C ASP A 521 21.28 6.00 -26.98
N LYS A 522 20.70 4.93 -27.57
CA LYS A 522 21.35 4.15 -28.64
C LYS A 522 21.51 4.98 -29.91
N LYS A 523 20.45 5.67 -30.34
CA LYS A 523 20.50 6.55 -31.52
C LYS A 523 21.51 7.68 -31.34
N GLU A 524 21.57 8.28 -30.15
CA GLU A 524 22.54 9.33 -29.82
C GLU A 524 23.98 8.82 -29.95
N LYS A 525 24.29 7.64 -29.38
CA LYS A 525 25.61 7.00 -29.54
C LYS A 525 25.94 6.67 -31.00
N ASP A 526 24.96 6.25 -31.78
CA ASP A 526 25.16 5.95 -33.20
C ASP A 526 25.40 7.23 -34.01
N PHE A 527 24.74 8.35 -33.67
CA PHE A 527 25.02 9.65 -34.26
C PHE A 527 26.40 10.18 -33.87
N GLU A 528 26.80 10.06 -32.60
CA GLU A 528 28.14 10.43 -32.15
C GLU A 528 29.24 9.67 -32.90
N LYS A 529 29.06 8.35 -33.10
CA LYS A 529 30.00 7.54 -33.89
C LYS A 529 30.08 8.03 -35.34
N LYS A 530 28.94 8.25 -35.99
CA LYS A 530 28.89 8.76 -37.37
C LYS A 530 29.53 10.13 -37.49
N TYR A 531 29.27 11.02 -36.52
CA TYR A 531 29.87 12.34 -36.47
C TYR A 531 31.40 12.26 -36.32
N HIS A 532 31.88 11.41 -35.42
CA HIS A 532 33.32 11.20 -35.21
C HIS A 532 34.01 10.57 -36.44
N GLU A 533 33.34 9.66 -37.15
CA GLU A 533 33.82 9.12 -38.43
C GLU A 533 33.89 10.21 -39.50
N GLN A 534 32.88 11.07 -39.60
CA GLN A 534 32.88 12.20 -40.53
C GLN A 534 34.00 13.20 -40.20
N GLU A 535 34.24 13.52 -38.92
CA GLU A 535 35.36 14.37 -38.50
C GLU A 535 36.71 13.77 -38.92
N LYS A 536 36.95 12.48 -38.66
CA LYS A 536 38.17 11.80 -39.12
C LYS A 536 38.33 11.86 -40.65
N THR A 537 37.23 11.67 -41.37
CA THR A 537 37.25 11.73 -42.84
C THR A 537 37.62 13.15 -43.32
N ILE A 538 37.10 14.18 -42.65
CA ILE A 538 37.42 15.59 -42.93
C ILE A 538 38.88 15.87 -42.60
N GLU A 539 39.40 15.39 -41.47
CA GLU A 539 40.82 15.53 -41.10
C GLU A 539 41.74 14.87 -42.12
N GLU A 540 41.42 13.66 -42.57
CA GLU A 540 42.17 12.96 -43.62
C GLU A 540 42.13 13.70 -44.97
N LEU A 541 40.98 14.26 -45.34
CA LEU A 541 40.84 15.08 -46.53
C LEU A 541 41.62 16.39 -46.41
N ALA A 542 41.61 17.04 -45.25
CA ALA A 542 42.36 18.25 -44.97
C ALA A 542 43.88 17.99 -45.06
N LEU A 543 44.35 16.84 -44.55
CA LEU A 543 45.75 16.41 -44.69
C LEU A 543 46.13 16.16 -46.16
N LYS A 544 45.27 15.50 -46.94
CA LYS A 544 45.49 15.27 -48.38
C LYS A 544 45.49 16.59 -49.17
N LEU A 545 44.60 17.52 -48.84
CA LEU A 545 44.55 18.86 -49.42
C LEU A 545 45.80 19.67 -49.07
N GLY A 546 46.24 19.64 -47.81
CA GLY A 546 47.49 20.28 -47.37
C GLY A 546 48.71 19.74 -48.11
N ALA A 547 48.80 18.42 -48.31
CA ALA A 547 49.87 17.79 -49.09
C ALA A 547 49.81 18.10 -50.60
N SER A 548 48.63 18.43 -51.14
CA SER A 548 48.48 18.87 -52.53
C SER A 548 48.79 20.36 -52.70
N MET A 549 48.46 21.19 -51.71
CA MET A 549 48.79 22.62 -51.70
C MET A 549 50.29 22.87 -51.57
N THR A 550 51.02 22.08 -50.76
CA THR A 550 52.49 22.19 -50.69
C THR A 550 53.18 21.80 -52.01
N ARG A 551 52.59 20.91 -52.80
CA ARG A 551 53.04 20.60 -54.17
C ARG A 551 52.75 21.71 -55.19
N GLU A 552 51.70 22.50 -54.98
CA GLU A 552 51.39 23.68 -55.81
C GLU A 552 52.22 24.92 -55.41
N ASP A 553 52.53 25.10 -54.13
CA ASP A 553 53.35 26.21 -53.64
C ASP A 553 54.84 26.07 -54.04
N GLU A 554 55.38 24.85 -54.12
CA GLU A 554 56.72 24.62 -54.70
C GLU A 554 56.80 24.98 -56.21
N PHE A 555 55.67 25.01 -56.91
CA PHE A 555 55.60 25.42 -58.33
C PHE A 555 55.38 26.93 -58.51
N ARG A 556 54.72 27.60 -57.56
CA ARG A 556 54.43 29.06 -57.62
C ARG A 556 55.58 29.96 -57.18
N GLU A 557 56.57 29.44 -56.45
CA GLU A 557 57.73 30.24 -55.99
C GLU A 557 58.78 30.51 -57.08
N LYS A 558 58.66 29.89 -58.27
CA LYS A 558 59.59 30.09 -59.40
C LYS A 558 59.17 31.13 -60.44
N ASP A 559 57.98 31.75 -60.34
CA ASP A 559 57.42 32.60 -61.41
C ASP A 559 57.18 34.08 -61.01
N THR A 560 57.51 34.48 -59.78
CA THR A 560 57.34 35.86 -59.27
C THR A 560 58.52 36.81 -59.54
N LEU A 561 59.41 36.49 -60.48
CA LEU A 561 60.55 37.32 -60.83
C LEU A 561 60.54 37.74 -62.31
N ARG A 562 59.62 38.63 -62.73
CA ARG A 562 59.82 39.58 -63.86
C ARG A 562 58.56 40.43 -64.16
N SER A 563 58.42 41.56 -63.47
CA SER A 563 57.93 42.78 -64.12
C SER A 563 58.53 44.00 -63.42
N LEU A 564 59.62 44.54 -63.98
CA LEU A 564 60.16 45.83 -63.57
C LEU A 564 59.38 46.94 -64.30
N PRO A 565 59.02 48.05 -63.63
CA PRO A 565 58.18 49.09 -64.22
C PRO A 565 58.86 49.82 -65.37
N TRP A 566 58.08 50.17 -66.40
CA TRP A 566 58.52 50.92 -67.58
C TRP A 566 58.83 52.38 -67.24
N MET A 567 60.04 52.84 -67.52
CA MET A 567 60.51 54.18 -67.16
C MET A 567 59.89 55.23 -68.09
N LYS A 568 59.39 56.33 -67.52
CA LYS A 568 58.80 57.43 -68.30
C LYS A 568 59.88 58.29 -68.94
N ASP A 569 59.57 58.86 -70.11
CA ASP A 569 60.53 59.64 -70.88
C ASP A 569 60.90 60.95 -70.19
N GLU A 570 59.98 61.58 -69.46
CA GLU A 570 60.20 62.86 -68.79
C GLU A 570 61.27 62.78 -67.69
N ASP A 571 61.41 61.60 -67.07
CA ASP A 571 62.26 61.39 -65.89
C ASP A 571 63.73 61.17 -66.23
N VAL A 572 64.08 61.06 -67.52
CA VAL A 572 65.43 60.69 -67.97
C VAL A 572 66.05 61.77 -68.86
N LYS A 573 67.07 62.47 -68.35
CA LYS A 573 67.80 63.49 -69.11
C LYS A 573 69.04 62.96 -69.85
N GLU A 574 69.52 61.77 -69.48
CA GLU A 574 70.75 61.16 -69.98
C GLU A 574 70.58 59.65 -70.24
N CYS A 575 71.34 59.08 -71.18
CA CYS A 575 71.29 57.65 -71.47
C CYS A 575 71.67 56.81 -70.24
N CYS A 576 70.85 55.82 -69.86
CA CYS A 576 71.09 54.98 -68.68
C CYS A 576 72.39 54.16 -68.73
N GLN A 577 73.02 53.99 -69.91
CA GLN A 577 74.28 53.28 -70.07
C GLN A 577 75.48 54.20 -70.27
N CYS A 578 75.46 55.08 -71.28
CA CYS A 578 76.61 55.92 -71.62
C CYS A 578 76.61 57.30 -70.97
N LYS A 579 75.55 57.66 -70.23
CA LYS A 579 75.44 58.90 -69.44
C LYS A 579 75.55 60.20 -70.25
N LYS A 580 75.41 60.13 -71.58
CA LYS A 580 75.32 61.30 -72.45
C LYS A 580 73.90 61.86 -72.43
N GLU A 581 73.76 63.18 -72.32
CA GLU A 581 72.48 63.87 -72.33
C GLU A 581 71.72 63.66 -73.65
N PHE A 582 70.40 63.53 -73.53
CA PHE A 582 69.51 63.49 -74.68
C PHE A 582 69.27 64.90 -75.22
N ASN A 583 69.21 65.04 -76.54
CA ASN A 583 68.93 66.30 -77.22
C ASN A 583 68.09 66.03 -78.47
N THR A 584 67.76 67.06 -79.25
CA THR A 584 66.91 66.92 -80.45
C THR A 584 67.46 65.94 -81.51
N ILE A 585 68.78 65.69 -81.50
CA ILE A 585 69.44 64.74 -82.41
C ILE A 585 69.56 63.35 -81.76
N ARG A 586 69.83 63.27 -80.45
CA ARG A 586 69.95 62.01 -79.70
C ARG A 586 68.61 61.66 -79.04
N ARG A 587 67.83 60.80 -79.70
CA ARG A 587 66.51 60.35 -79.24
C ARG A 587 66.59 59.28 -78.14
N LYS A 588 65.51 59.19 -77.36
CA LYS A 588 65.31 58.24 -76.25
C LYS A 588 64.70 56.93 -76.78
N HIS A 589 65.19 55.80 -76.26
CA HIS A 589 64.72 54.47 -76.64
C HIS A 589 64.69 53.52 -75.44
N HIS A 590 63.57 52.85 -75.21
CA HIS A 590 63.47 51.87 -74.11
C HIS A 590 64.07 50.52 -74.45
N CYS A 591 64.68 49.89 -73.44
CA CYS A 591 64.97 48.46 -73.45
C CYS A 591 63.69 47.68 -73.15
N ARG A 592 63.27 46.78 -74.04
CA ARG A 592 62.04 45.98 -73.87
C ARG A 592 62.15 44.90 -72.79
N SER A 593 63.35 44.66 -72.26
CA SER A 593 63.60 43.69 -71.19
C SER A 593 63.59 44.31 -69.78
N CYS A 594 64.20 45.49 -69.60
CA CYS A 594 64.29 46.14 -68.28
C CYS A 594 63.49 47.45 -68.14
N GLY A 595 62.92 47.98 -69.22
CA GLY A 595 62.08 49.18 -69.20
C GLY A 595 62.82 50.51 -69.07
N GLN A 596 64.16 50.54 -68.99
CA GLN A 596 64.98 51.77 -68.88
C GLN A 596 65.27 52.41 -70.25
N ILE A 597 65.70 53.67 -70.25
CA ILE A 597 65.88 54.52 -71.46
C ILE A 597 67.35 54.68 -71.86
N PHE A 598 67.64 54.46 -73.14
CA PHE A 598 68.97 54.47 -73.73
C PHE A 598 68.99 55.23 -75.06
N CYS A 599 70.18 55.57 -75.55
CA CYS A 599 70.37 56.11 -76.90
C CYS A 599 70.56 54.99 -77.93
N GLU A 600 70.34 55.26 -79.22
CA GLU A 600 70.36 54.26 -80.30
C GLU A 600 71.61 53.34 -80.28
N SER A 601 72.78 53.90 -79.98
CA SER A 601 74.04 53.14 -79.91
C SER A 601 74.16 52.19 -78.72
N CYS A 602 73.36 52.36 -77.66
CA CYS A 602 73.36 51.50 -76.45
C CYS A 602 72.25 50.46 -76.44
N VAL A 603 71.41 50.45 -77.49
CA VAL A 603 70.31 49.50 -77.68
C VAL A 603 70.26 49.07 -79.16
N SER A 604 71.42 48.84 -79.75
CA SER A 604 71.54 48.46 -81.15
C SER A 604 71.09 47.02 -81.42
N THR A 605 71.13 46.17 -80.40
CA THR A 605 70.85 44.73 -80.53
C THR A 605 69.37 44.43 -80.30
N LYS A 606 68.79 43.59 -81.16
CA LYS A 606 67.43 43.06 -81.00
C LYS A 606 67.50 41.59 -80.63
N LEU A 607 66.80 41.21 -79.57
CA LEU A 607 66.66 39.82 -79.13
C LEU A 607 65.19 39.44 -79.06
N THR A 608 64.89 38.18 -79.35
CA THR A 608 63.57 37.60 -79.10
C THR A 608 63.48 37.29 -77.59
N LEU A 609 62.64 38.03 -76.86
CA LEU A 609 62.39 37.79 -75.44
C LEU A 609 61.24 36.79 -75.28
N ALA A 610 61.18 36.07 -74.15
CA ALA A 610 60.04 35.19 -73.84
C ALA A 610 58.69 35.92 -73.86
N SER A 611 58.68 37.24 -73.65
CA SER A 611 57.49 38.09 -73.72
C SER A 611 57.10 38.54 -75.13
N SER A 612 57.89 38.23 -76.18
CA SER A 612 57.56 38.61 -77.56
C SER A 612 58.26 37.73 -78.60
N ASN A 613 57.47 37.14 -79.50
CA ASN A 613 57.94 36.31 -80.62
C ASN A 613 58.61 37.09 -81.77
N LYS A 614 58.84 38.40 -81.59
CA LYS A 614 59.56 39.25 -82.56
C LYS A 614 60.84 39.81 -81.91
N PRO A 615 61.93 39.99 -82.66
CA PRO A 615 63.16 40.58 -82.10
C PRO A 615 62.88 41.99 -81.60
N VAL A 616 62.94 42.17 -80.29
CA VAL A 616 62.74 43.47 -79.63
C VAL A 616 64.06 44.05 -79.19
N ARG A 617 64.12 45.38 -79.19
CA ARG A 617 65.30 46.14 -78.81
C ARG A 617 65.59 45.98 -77.32
N VAL A 618 66.84 45.65 -76.98
CA VAL A 618 67.30 45.49 -75.60
C VAL A 618 68.65 46.20 -75.40
N CYS A 619 68.95 46.62 -74.18
CA CYS A 619 70.27 47.18 -73.86
C CYS A 619 71.32 46.07 -73.79
N ASP A 620 72.59 46.44 -73.95
CA ASP A 620 73.70 45.48 -74.00
C ASP A 620 73.77 44.59 -72.75
N SER A 621 73.48 45.16 -71.56
CA SER A 621 73.43 44.39 -70.31
C SER A 621 72.34 43.32 -70.32
N CYS A 622 71.15 43.64 -70.82
CA CYS A 622 70.08 42.66 -70.95
C CYS A 622 70.38 41.63 -72.04
N CYS A 623 71.02 42.06 -73.13
CA CYS A 623 71.48 41.19 -74.19
C CYS A 623 72.46 40.15 -73.67
N ASN A 624 73.51 40.59 -72.97
CA ASN A 624 74.55 39.72 -72.42
C ASN A 624 73.98 38.74 -71.38
N ARG A 625 73.02 39.17 -70.55
CA ARG A 625 72.38 38.30 -69.56
C ARG A 625 71.55 37.18 -70.22
N VAL A 626 70.82 37.48 -71.30
CA VAL A 626 70.07 36.45 -72.04
C VAL A 626 71.03 35.51 -72.75
N LEU A 627 72.08 36.02 -73.39
CA LEU A 627 73.09 35.19 -74.04
C LEU A 627 73.85 34.30 -73.04
N ALA A 628 74.15 34.80 -71.84
CA ALA A 628 74.76 34.01 -70.77
C ALA A 628 73.83 32.88 -70.26
N GLN A 629 72.51 33.12 -70.17
CA GLN A 629 71.54 32.08 -69.82
C GLN A 629 71.42 30.99 -70.90
N CYS A 630 71.66 31.31 -72.17
CA CYS A 630 71.72 30.33 -73.25
C CYS A 630 73.04 29.55 -73.27
N ALA A 631 74.17 30.18 -72.91
CA ALA A 631 75.48 29.51 -72.85
C ALA A 631 75.61 28.47 -71.72
N VAL A 632 74.77 28.57 -70.67
CA VAL A 632 74.70 27.59 -69.56
C VAL A 632 73.75 26.42 -69.89
N ARG A 633 73.10 26.42 -71.06
CA ARG A 633 72.14 25.39 -71.50
C ARG A 633 72.51 24.78 -72.86
N SER A 634 73.79 24.48 -73.07
CA SER A 634 74.25 23.49 -74.04
C SER A 634 75.07 22.45 -73.27
N PRO A 635 74.93 21.15 -73.58
CA PRO A 635 74.94 20.04 -72.62
C PRO A 635 76.19 19.93 -71.74
#